data_AF-A0A7S2UTQ2-F1
#
_entry.id   AF-A0A7S2UTQ2-F1
#
_cell.length_a   1.000
_cell.length_b   1.000
_cell.length_c   1.000
_cell.angle_alpha   90.00
_cell.angle_beta   90.00
_cell.angle_gamma   90.00
#
_symmetry.space_group_name_H-M   'P 1'
#
loop_
_entity.id
_entity.type
_entity.pdbx_description
1 polymer ?
#
loop_
_entity_poly.entity_id
_entity_poly.type
_entity_poly.pdbx_seq_one_letter_code
_entity_poly.pdbx_strand_id
1 'polypeptide(L)'
;GAAEVEEMEQACREILGLCFHSKAVLPVRKMGLYYLAPVLGRSPGALWITQPYIDALISLTPSDRLALLGLPSTLTPSQPVQGNESDALMLQGSASLYRLGHVAPMWEGLEVARGIERIVVGQGLEHIEVEHMQILACCVMEKASTAGKGSDAPLSGSWLDLLESLADYVYLALCDPDCCALSLEILGKFLFHSSLAEGVLQDQRFVGSLKLLFSTTDNQDMEYCQDQVQSFLKDMHQSGEPFAGAIEQVLQRLVASGQANALKQLYEGLSK
;
A
#
# COMPACT_ATOMS: atom_id res chain seq x y z
N GLY A 1 6.28 -38.01 10.45
CA GLY A 1 7.00 -37.75 11.72
C GLY A 1 7.55 -36.33 11.73
N ALA A 2 7.94 -35.78 12.88
CA ALA A 2 8.51 -34.41 12.94
C ALA A 2 9.71 -34.21 12.00
N ALA A 3 10.56 -35.24 11.86
CA ALA A 3 11.68 -35.25 10.92
C ALA A 3 11.24 -35.17 9.44
N GLU A 4 10.14 -35.81 9.06
CA GLU A 4 9.62 -35.74 7.68
C GLU A 4 9.05 -34.35 7.37
N VAL A 5 8.47 -33.66 8.36
CA VAL A 5 7.99 -32.28 8.20
C VAL A 5 9.18 -31.32 8.02
N GLU A 6 10.23 -31.49 8.81
CA GLU A 6 11.46 -30.69 8.70
C GLU A 6 12.17 -30.91 7.34
N GLU A 7 12.26 -32.16 6.88
CA GLU A 7 12.81 -32.48 5.55
C GLU A 7 11.99 -31.85 4.42
N MET A 8 10.67 -31.90 4.51
CA MET A 8 9.78 -31.26 3.54
C MET A 8 9.91 -29.73 3.55
N GLU A 9 9.98 -29.11 4.74
CA GLU A 9 10.20 -27.67 4.86
C GLU A 9 11.54 -27.24 4.25
N GLN A 10 12.60 -28.01 4.50
CA GLN A 10 13.92 -27.75 3.93
C GLN A 10 13.89 -27.86 2.40
N ALA A 11 13.26 -28.90 1.85
CA ALA A 11 13.07 -29.04 0.41
C ALA A 11 12.27 -27.86 -0.19
N CYS A 12 11.21 -27.43 0.48
CA CYS A 12 10.45 -26.26 0.04
C CYS A 12 11.29 -24.98 0.07
N ARG A 13 12.10 -24.76 1.11
CA ARG A 13 13.04 -23.61 1.19
C ARG A 13 14.02 -23.60 0.03
N GLU A 14 14.58 -24.75 -0.33
CA GLU A 14 15.49 -24.88 -1.46
C GLU A 14 14.79 -24.54 -2.79
N ILE A 15 13.57 -25.05 -2.99
CA ILE A 15 12.77 -24.72 -4.18
C ILE A 15 12.46 -23.22 -4.24
N LEU A 16 12.06 -22.60 -3.13
CA LEU A 16 11.84 -21.16 -3.08
C LEU A 16 13.14 -20.41 -3.41
N GLY A 17 14.27 -20.81 -2.83
CA GLY A 17 15.58 -20.21 -3.11
C GLY A 17 15.99 -20.28 -4.59
N LEU A 18 15.58 -21.33 -5.30
CA LEU A 18 15.84 -21.52 -6.74
C LEU A 18 14.84 -20.80 -7.65
N CYS A 19 13.62 -20.53 -7.18
CA CYS A 19 12.53 -20.02 -8.03
C CYS A 19 12.12 -18.57 -7.70
N PHE A 20 12.39 -18.07 -6.50
CA PHE A 20 11.91 -16.78 -5.98
C PHE A 20 13.08 -15.81 -5.75
N HIS A 21 13.81 -15.53 -6.82
CA HIS A 21 14.85 -14.50 -6.82
C HIS A 21 14.76 -13.67 -8.11
N SER A 22 15.31 -12.45 -8.09
CA SER A 22 15.19 -11.49 -9.20
C SER A 22 15.67 -12.01 -10.57
N LYS A 23 16.60 -12.97 -10.58
CA LYS A 23 17.12 -13.63 -11.79
C LYS A 23 16.30 -14.83 -12.28
N ALA A 24 15.31 -15.28 -11.52
CA ALA A 24 14.47 -16.41 -11.93
C ALA A 24 13.55 -16.01 -13.09
N VAL A 25 13.15 -17.00 -13.89
CA VAL A 25 12.27 -16.82 -15.04
C VAL A 25 10.94 -16.21 -14.58
N LEU A 26 10.54 -15.08 -15.16
CA LEU A 26 9.39 -14.29 -14.71
C LEU A 26 8.08 -15.10 -14.61
N PRO A 27 7.67 -15.91 -15.60
CA PRO A 27 6.53 -16.81 -15.46
C PRO A 27 6.57 -17.72 -14.22
N VAL A 28 7.75 -18.27 -13.88
CA VAL A 28 7.92 -19.14 -12.71
C VAL A 28 7.68 -18.36 -11.42
N ARG A 29 8.24 -17.14 -11.33
CA ARG A 29 7.98 -16.23 -10.19
C ARG A 29 6.50 -15.90 -10.04
N LYS A 30 5.84 -15.47 -11.12
CA LYS A 30 4.41 -15.09 -11.07
C LYS A 30 3.52 -16.27 -10.70
N MET A 31 3.75 -17.46 -11.27
CA MET A 31 3.01 -18.67 -10.90
C MET A 31 3.27 -19.04 -9.44
N GLY A 32 4.53 -18.99 -9.01
CA GLY A 32 4.89 -19.26 -7.64
C GLY A 32 4.19 -18.31 -6.65
N LEU A 33 4.23 -17.00 -6.91
CA LEU A 33 3.54 -15.99 -6.11
C LEU A 33 2.02 -16.24 -6.06
N TYR A 34 1.42 -16.67 -7.16
CA TYR A 34 0.00 -17.01 -7.19
C TYR A 34 -0.33 -18.24 -6.32
N TYR A 35 0.43 -19.33 -6.46
CA TYR A 35 0.16 -20.58 -5.75
C TYR A 35 0.58 -20.57 -4.28
N LEU A 36 1.53 -19.73 -3.87
CA LEU A 36 1.93 -19.59 -2.47
C LEU A 36 1.02 -18.65 -1.67
N ALA A 37 0.32 -17.72 -2.33
CA ALA A 37 -0.53 -16.74 -1.64
C ALA A 37 -1.48 -17.38 -0.61
N PRO A 38 -2.19 -18.49 -0.90
CA PRO A 38 -3.09 -19.13 0.06
C PRO A 38 -2.41 -19.72 1.32
N VAL A 39 -1.08 -19.88 1.32
CA VAL A 39 -0.34 -20.48 2.43
C VAL A 39 0.20 -19.40 3.39
N LEU A 40 0.31 -18.16 2.92
CA LEU A 40 0.83 -17.04 3.71
C LEU A 40 -0.05 -16.78 4.93
N GLY A 41 0.57 -16.74 6.10
CA GLY A 41 -0.07 -16.40 7.38
C GLY A 41 -1.05 -17.43 7.96
N ARG A 42 -1.39 -18.50 7.23
CA ARG A 42 -2.34 -19.52 7.73
C ARG A 42 -1.74 -20.51 8.72
N SER A 43 -0.42 -20.67 8.69
CA SER A 43 0.29 -21.61 9.54
C SER A 43 1.37 -20.86 10.33
N PRO A 44 1.40 -20.95 11.67
CA PRO A 44 2.44 -20.31 12.49
C PRO A 44 3.87 -20.72 12.08
N GLY A 45 4.02 -21.94 11.56
CA GLY A 45 5.30 -22.46 11.03
C GLY A 45 5.68 -21.95 9.63
N ALA A 46 4.79 -21.27 8.90
CA ALA A 46 5.02 -20.86 7.51
C ALA A 46 5.53 -19.41 7.37
N LEU A 47 5.82 -18.72 8.48
CA LEU A 47 6.35 -17.35 8.48
C LEU A 47 7.63 -17.17 7.64
N TRP A 48 8.41 -18.25 7.50
CA TRP A 48 9.61 -18.24 6.68
C TRP A 48 9.36 -18.09 5.18
N ILE A 49 8.13 -18.33 4.70
CA ILE A 49 7.73 -18.15 3.30
C ILE A 49 7.42 -16.67 3.02
N THR A 50 6.91 -15.95 4.01
CA THR A 50 6.44 -14.57 3.86
C THR A 50 7.53 -13.63 3.34
N GLN A 51 8.76 -13.75 3.84
CA GLN A 51 9.84 -12.86 3.40
C GLN A 51 10.28 -13.11 1.95
N PRO A 52 10.66 -14.33 1.53
CA PRO A 52 10.96 -14.61 0.12
C PRO A 52 9.82 -14.26 -0.83
N TYR A 53 8.57 -14.40 -0.37
CA TYR A 53 7.39 -14.05 -1.12
C TYR A 53 7.32 -12.53 -1.39
N ILE A 54 7.51 -11.71 -0.35
CA ILE A 54 7.52 -10.25 -0.47
C ILE A 54 8.72 -9.80 -1.33
N ASP A 55 9.91 -10.36 -1.11
CA ASP A 55 11.09 -10.03 -1.90
C ASP A 55 10.87 -10.35 -3.39
N ALA A 56 10.19 -11.46 -3.70
CA ALA A 56 9.83 -11.82 -5.06
C ALA A 56 8.80 -10.85 -5.67
N LEU A 57 7.78 -10.41 -4.90
CA LEU A 57 6.84 -9.38 -5.34
C LEU A 57 7.55 -8.06 -5.66
N ILE A 58 8.39 -7.58 -4.74
CA ILE A 58 9.20 -6.36 -4.90
C ILE A 58 10.07 -6.46 -6.17
N SER A 59 10.62 -7.64 -6.46
CA SER A 59 11.47 -7.87 -7.64
C SER A 59 10.75 -7.88 -8.99
N LEU A 60 9.41 -7.86 -9.01
CA LEU A 60 8.64 -7.82 -10.25
C LEU A 60 8.77 -6.45 -10.93
N THR A 61 8.52 -6.42 -12.24
CA THR A 61 8.33 -5.13 -12.91
C THR A 61 7.08 -4.46 -12.36
N PRO A 62 6.98 -3.11 -12.40
CA PRO A 62 5.82 -2.45 -11.82
C PRO A 62 4.49 -2.85 -12.47
N SER A 63 4.46 -3.01 -13.79
CA SER A 63 3.27 -3.50 -14.50
C SER A 63 2.87 -4.91 -14.06
N ASP A 64 3.84 -5.83 -13.95
CA ASP A 64 3.59 -7.19 -13.48
C ASP A 64 3.09 -7.22 -12.03
N ARG A 65 3.64 -6.35 -11.18
CA ARG A 65 3.27 -6.23 -9.77
C ARG A 65 1.87 -5.67 -9.62
N LEU A 66 1.56 -4.55 -10.28
CA LEU A 66 0.22 -3.94 -10.26
C LEU A 66 -0.85 -4.93 -10.75
N ALA A 67 -0.60 -5.64 -11.87
CA ALA A 67 -1.52 -6.64 -12.40
C ALA A 67 -1.74 -7.79 -11.41
N LEU A 68 -0.67 -8.29 -10.77
CA LEU A 68 -0.78 -9.38 -9.79
C LEU A 68 -1.49 -8.93 -8.51
N LEU A 69 -1.25 -7.70 -8.05
CA LEU A 69 -1.91 -7.10 -6.88
C LEU A 69 -3.35 -6.66 -7.16
N GLY A 70 -3.76 -6.54 -8.43
CA GLY A 70 -5.07 -6.01 -8.81
C GLY A 70 -5.24 -4.52 -8.51
N LEU A 71 -4.14 -3.77 -8.50
CA LEU A 71 -4.16 -2.32 -8.25
C LEU A 71 -4.42 -1.53 -9.52
N PRO A 72 -5.25 -0.48 -9.48
CA PRO A 72 -5.45 0.38 -10.64
C PRO A 72 -4.18 1.18 -10.95
N SER A 73 -3.81 1.23 -12.23
CA SER A 73 -2.62 1.96 -12.70
C SER A 73 -2.63 3.46 -12.41
N THR A 74 -3.81 4.02 -12.09
CA THR A 74 -3.95 5.44 -11.71
C THR A 74 -3.30 5.78 -10.37
N LEU A 75 -2.95 4.78 -9.55
CA LEU A 75 -2.29 4.99 -8.26
C LEU A 75 -0.77 5.19 -8.38
N THR A 76 -0.18 5.06 -9.58
CA THR A 76 1.25 5.30 -9.82
C THR A 76 1.46 6.04 -11.15
N PRO A 77 1.41 7.39 -11.15
CA PRO A 77 1.40 8.21 -12.37
C PRO A 77 2.74 8.24 -13.12
N SER A 78 3.86 8.08 -12.41
CA SER A 78 5.20 8.34 -12.94
C SER A 78 5.73 7.21 -13.81
N GLN A 79 5.01 6.10 -13.87
CA GLN A 79 5.42 4.94 -14.66
C GLN A 79 4.53 4.82 -15.89
N PRO A 80 5.04 5.18 -17.09
CA PRO A 80 4.28 5.03 -18.31
C PRO A 80 3.98 3.54 -18.50
N VAL A 81 2.72 3.15 -18.32
CA VAL A 81 2.26 1.78 -18.57
C VAL A 81 2.26 1.57 -20.08
N GLN A 82 3.44 1.33 -20.64
CA GLN A 82 3.58 0.89 -22.02
C GLN A 82 3.20 -0.59 -22.09
N GLY A 83 1.93 -0.84 -22.35
CA GLY A 83 1.56 -1.97 -23.20
C GLY A 83 0.61 -3.02 -22.62
N ASN A 84 -0.33 -3.36 -23.51
CA ASN A 84 -0.85 -4.70 -23.79
C ASN A 84 -1.29 -5.55 -22.60
N GLU A 85 -2.57 -5.38 -22.27
CA GLU A 85 -3.44 -6.25 -21.47
C GLU A 85 -3.46 -7.71 -21.96
N SER A 86 -2.39 -8.46 -21.72
CA SER A 86 -2.52 -9.91 -21.66
C SER A 86 -1.91 -10.43 -20.38
N ASP A 87 -2.78 -10.57 -19.37
CA ASP A 87 -2.62 -11.44 -18.19
C ASP A 87 -2.39 -12.92 -18.53
N ALA A 88 -2.21 -13.24 -19.82
CA ALA A 88 -1.90 -14.55 -20.32
C ALA A 88 -0.38 -14.77 -20.33
N LEU A 89 0.09 -15.61 -19.42
CA LEU A 89 1.46 -16.11 -19.43
C LEU A 89 1.56 -17.28 -20.42
N MET A 90 2.46 -17.16 -21.39
CA MET A 90 2.93 -18.30 -22.18
C MET A 90 4.20 -18.87 -21.58
N LEU A 91 4.17 -20.14 -21.17
CA LEU A 91 5.38 -20.87 -20.82
C LEU A 91 6.07 -21.35 -22.10
N GLN A 92 7.36 -21.04 -22.26
CA GLN A 92 8.15 -21.60 -23.37
C GLN A 92 8.08 -23.13 -23.33
N GLY A 93 7.61 -23.75 -24.42
CA GLY A 93 7.46 -25.21 -24.53
C GLY A 93 6.09 -25.77 -24.14
N SER A 94 5.14 -24.94 -23.70
CA SER A 94 3.74 -25.32 -23.51
C SER A 94 2.82 -24.55 -24.45
N ALA A 95 1.82 -25.22 -25.03
CA ALA A 95 0.76 -24.56 -25.80
C ALA A 95 -0.34 -23.96 -24.90
N SER A 96 -0.21 -24.09 -23.57
CA SER A 96 -1.22 -23.64 -22.62
C SER A 96 -0.96 -22.19 -22.19
N LEU A 97 -2.00 -21.36 -22.31
CA LEU A 97 -2.05 -20.02 -21.75
C LEU A 97 -2.51 -20.10 -20.29
N TYR A 98 -1.67 -19.63 -19.37
CA TYR A 98 -2.06 -19.49 -17.96
C TYR A 98 -2.57 -18.07 -17.72
N ARG A 99 -3.79 -17.94 -17.21
CA ARG A 99 -4.30 -16.67 -16.69
C ARG A 99 -4.21 -16.70 -15.18
N LEU A 100 -3.44 -15.78 -14.62
CA LEU A 100 -3.35 -15.61 -13.18
C LEU A 100 -4.36 -14.55 -12.76
N GLY A 101 -5.10 -14.82 -11.67
CA GLY A 101 -5.91 -13.81 -11.01
C GLY A 101 -5.09 -12.97 -10.02
N HIS A 102 -5.76 -12.06 -9.33
CA HIS A 102 -5.13 -11.24 -8.30
C HIS A 102 -4.80 -12.08 -7.06
N VAL A 103 -3.67 -11.78 -6.41
CA VAL A 103 -3.21 -12.54 -5.23
C VAL A 103 -3.78 -12.03 -3.92
N ALA A 104 -4.21 -10.77 -3.87
CA ALA A 104 -4.69 -10.10 -2.66
C ALA A 104 -5.78 -10.89 -1.90
N PRO A 105 -6.82 -11.43 -2.57
CA PRO A 105 -7.91 -12.12 -1.88
C PRO A 105 -7.50 -13.50 -1.31
N MET A 106 -6.31 -14.00 -1.66
CA MET A 106 -5.88 -15.35 -1.33
C MET A 106 -5.02 -15.42 -0.06
N TRP A 107 -4.25 -14.37 0.22
CA TRP A 107 -3.29 -14.35 1.34
C TRP A 107 -3.88 -13.78 2.63
N GLU A 108 -3.19 -14.01 3.75
CA GLU A 108 -3.43 -13.26 4.98
C GLU A 108 -2.73 -11.89 4.86
N GLY A 109 -3.52 -10.84 4.62
CA GLY A 109 -2.99 -9.51 4.29
C GLY A 109 -2.24 -8.82 5.43
N LEU A 110 -2.58 -9.12 6.70
CA LEU A 110 -1.89 -8.53 7.84
C LEU A 110 -0.46 -9.08 7.95
N GLU A 111 -0.26 -10.38 7.74
CA GLU A 111 1.06 -11.01 7.77
C GLU A 111 1.98 -10.51 6.65
N VAL A 112 1.43 -10.30 5.45
CA VAL A 112 2.16 -9.68 4.34
C VAL A 112 2.54 -8.24 4.69
N ALA A 113 1.60 -7.45 5.23
CA ALA A 113 1.86 -6.08 5.61
C ALA A 113 2.86 -5.95 6.78
N ARG A 114 2.83 -6.87 7.76
CA ARG A 114 3.86 -7.01 8.81
C ARG A 114 5.22 -7.40 8.24
N GLY A 115 5.27 -8.11 7.12
CA GLY A 115 6.50 -8.33 6.37
C GLY A 115 7.06 -7.04 5.79
N ILE A 116 6.22 -6.15 5.26
CA ILE A 116 6.62 -4.82 4.81
C ILE A 116 7.12 -3.97 5.98
N GLU A 117 6.43 -3.97 7.13
CA GLU A 117 6.90 -3.30 8.35
C GLU A 117 8.31 -3.78 8.75
N ARG A 118 8.56 -5.09 8.75
CA ARG A 118 9.89 -5.66 9.06
C ARG A 118 10.97 -5.22 8.07
N ILE A 119 10.63 -5.00 6.81
CA ILE A 119 11.58 -4.45 5.82
C ILE A 119 11.84 -2.98 6.12
N VAL A 120 10.79 -2.17 6.18
CA VAL A 120 10.89 -0.71 6.27
C VAL A 120 11.47 -0.27 7.62
N VAL A 121 10.85 -0.70 8.72
CA VAL A 121 11.26 -0.36 10.09
C VAL A 121 12.48 -1.17 10.50
N GLY A 122 12.49 -2.48 10.22
CA GLY A 122 13.55 -3.38 10.68
C GLY A 122 14.89 -3.16 9.97
N GLN A 123 14.90 -2.69 8.72
CA GLN A 123 16.13 -2.28 8.03
C GLN A 123 16.45 -0.79 8.23
N GLY A 124 15.57 -0.04 8.91
CA GLY A 124 15.77 1.38 9.17
C GLY A 124 15.82 2.21 7.88
N LEU A 125 14.93 1.92 6.93
CA LEU A 125 14.86 2.70 5.70
C LEU A 125 14.52 4.16 6.04
N GLU A 126 15.10 5.11 5.31
CA GLU A 126 14.81 6.54 5.48
C GLU A 126 13.47 6.93 4.87
N HIS A 127 13.08 6.23 3.80
CA HIS A 127 11.83 6.42 3.07
C HIS A 127 11.27 5.06 2.64
N ILE A 128 9.97 5.04 2.37
CA ILE A 128 9.28 3.84 1.88
C ILE A 128 9.21 3.90 0.35
N GLU A 129 9.77 2.89 -0.32
CA GLU A 129 9.69 2.78 -1.77
C GLU A 129 8.28 2.45 -2.28
N VAL A 130 8.00 2.77 -3.55
CA VAL A 130 6.70 2.54 -4.19
C VAL A 130 6.31 1.06 -4.23
N GLU A 131 7.27 0.15 -4.39
CA GLU A 131 7.11 -1.31 -4.27
C GLU A 131 6.38 -1.69 -2.97
N HIS A 132 6.83 -1.11 -1.87
CA HIS A 132 6.32 -1.40 -0.53
C HIS A 132 4.92 -0.80 -0.36
N MET A 133 4.73 0.44 -0.82
CA MET A 133 3.44 1.14 -0.75
C MET A 133 2.36 0.43 -1.56
N GLN A 134 2.69 -0.12 -2.74
CA GLN A 134 1.76 -0.91 -3.54
C GLN A 134 1.30 -2.16 -2.79
N ILE A 135 2.24 -2.93 -2.22
CA ILE A 135 1.90 -4.14 -1.47
C ILE A 135 1.06 -3.79 -0.24
N LEU A 136 1.43 -2.73 0.49
CA LEU A 136 0.71 -2.27 1.68
C LEU A 136 -0.71 -1.80 1.34
N ALA A 137 -0.87 -0.95 0.31
CA ALA A 137 -2.17 -0.47 -0.15
C ALA A 137 -3.08 -1.63 -0.57
N CYS A 138 -2.56 -2.59 -1.32
CA CYS A 138 -3.29 -3.80 -1.71
C CYS A 138 -3.81 -4.57 -0.48
N CYS A 139 -2.98 -4.78 0.54
CA CYS A 139 -3.37 -5.46 1.78
C CYS A 139 -4.48 -4.70 2.53
N VAL A 140 -4.34 -3.38 2.64
CA VAL A 140 -5.32 -2.51 3.34
C VAL A 140 -6.66 -2.44 2.58
N MET A 141 -6.62 -2.30 1.26
CA MET A 141 -7.81 -2.24 0.41
C MET A 141 -8.61 -3.54 0.44
N GLU A 142 -7.93 -4.68 0.34
CA GLU A 142 -8.59 -5.99 0.45
C GLU A 142 -9.24 -6.15 1.82
N LYS A 143 -8.52 -5.84 2.90
CA LYS A 143 -9.07 -5.93 4.25
C LYS A 143 -10.28 -5.02 4.43
N ALA A 144 -10.22 -3.78 3.97
CA ALA A 144 -11.33 -2.83 4.01
C ALA A 144 -12.56 -3.34 3.24
N SER A 145 -12.34 -4.03 2.11
CA SER A 145 -13.40 -4.60 1.27
C SER A 145 -14.15 -5.76 1.93
N THR A 146 -13.55 -6.40 2.96
CA THR A 146 -14.20 -7.46 3.75
C THR A 146 -15.21 -6.95 4.80
N ALA A 147 -15.41 -5.63 4.93
CA ALA A 147 -16.35 -5.05 5.87
C ALA A 147 -17.80 -5.57 5.64
N GLY A 148 -18.25 -6.48 6.50
CA GLY A 148 -19.65 -6.90 6.57
C GLY A 148 -20.54 -5.79 7.15
N LYS A 149 -21.85 -5.84 6.87
CA LYS A 149 -22.85 -4.86 7.35
C LYS A 149 -23.08 -4.82 8.87
N GLY A 150 -22.32 -5.57 9.66
CA GLY A 150 -22.49 -5.58 11.12
C GLY A 150 -21.34 -6.27 11.83
N SER A 151 -20.36 -5.51 12.31
CA SER A 151 -20.23 -5.24 13.75
C SER A 151 -18.83 -4.76 14.17
N ASP A 152 -17.79 -4.88 13.35
CA ASP A 152 -16.47 -4.30 13.69
C ASP A 152 -15.82 -3.68 12.46
N ALA A 153 -15.15 -2.55 12.67
CA ALA A 153 -14.36 -1.90 11.63
C ALA A 153 -13.21 -2.87 11.22
N PRO A 154 -13.09 -3.26 9.94
CA PRO A 154 -12.16 -4.31 9.53
C PRO A 154 -10.69 -3.95 9.79
N LEU A 155 -10.34 -2.66 9.79
CA LEU A 155 -9.00 -2.16 10.06
C LEU A 155 -8.86 -1.77 11.55
N SER A 156 -9.01 -2.73 12.44
CA SER A 156 -8.91 -2.54 13.90
C SER A 156 -7.78 -3.39 14.51
N GLY A 157 -7.49 -3.15 15.80
CA GLY A 157 -6.50 -3.91 16.57
C GLY A 157 -5.12 -3.90 15.93
N SER A 158 -4.61 -5.07 15.54
CA SER A 158 -3.28 -5.24 14.94
C SER A 158 -3.05 -4.43 13.66
N TRP A 159 -4.11 -4.01 12.96
CA TRP A 159 -4.00 -3.11 11.81
C TRP A 159 -3.71 -1.66 12.23
N LEU A 160 -4.23 -1.22 13.37
CA LEU A 160 -3.90 0.09 13.94
C LEU A 160 -2.47 0.12 14.44
N ASP A 161 -2.03 -0.96 15.11
CA ASP A 161 -0.63 -1.10 15.54
C ASP A 161 0.32 -1.08 14.33
N LEU A 162 -0.08 -1.71 13.22
CA LEU A 162 0.68 -1.68 11.97
C LEU A 162 0.73 -0.26 11.40
N LEU A 163 -0.41 0.43 11.29
CA LEU A 163 -0.42 1.81 10.79
C LEU A 163 0.47 2.70 11.66
N GLU A 164 0.36 2.60 12.99
CA GLU A 164 1.17 3.41 13.92
C GLU A 164 2.67 3.17 13.72
N SER A 165 3.08 1.91 13.52
CA SER A 165 4.49 1.57 13.26
C SER A 165 5.03 2.14 11.95
N LEU A 166 4.15 2.34 10.96
CA LEU A 166 4.49 2.81 9.62
C LEU A 166 4.06 4.26 9.37
N ALA A 167 3.48 4.92 10.37
CA ALA A 167 2.78 6.18 10.15
C ALA A 167 3.71 7.27 9.63
N ASP A 168 4.92 7.40 10.18
CA ASP A 168 5.90 8.39 9.68
C ASP A 168 6.18 8.19 8.19
N TYR A 169 6.33 6.94 7.76
CA TYR A 169 6.55 6.58 6.35
C TYR A 169 5.33 6.89 5.48
N VAL A 170 4.13 6.47 5.90
CA VAL A 170 2.89 6.65 5.15
C VAL A 170 2.55 8.13 5.02
N TYR A 171 2.66 8.92 6.10
CA TYR A 171 2.38 10.35 6.04
C TYR A 171 3.43 11.11 5.23
N LEU A 172 4.72 10.79 5.35
CA LEU A 172 5.76 11.44 4.53
C LEU A 172 5.61 11.10 3.05
N ALA A 173 5.12 9.91 2.71
CA ALA A 173 4.84 9.49 1.34
C ALA A 173 3.80 10.36 0.60
N LEU A 174 3.04 11.21 1.31
CA LEU A 174 2.20 12.24 0.67
C LEU A 174 3.00 13.28 -0.12
N CYS A 175 4.29 13.41 0.18
CA CYS A 175 5.21 14.33 -0.49
C CYS A 175 6.02 13.63 -1.60
N ASP A 176 5.72 12.37 -1.92
CA ASP A 176 6.39 11.61 -2.97
C ASP A 176 5.39 11.32 -4.12
N PRO A 177 5.65 11.79 -5.36
CA PRO A 177 4.75 11.57 -6.50
C PRO A 177 4.43 10.11 -6.79
N ASP A 178 5.38 9.20 -6.52
CA ASP A 178 5.20 7.77 -6.77
C ASP A 178 4.33 7.10 -5.70
N CYS A 179 4.30 7.66 -4.49
CA CYS A 179 3.65 7.06 -3.33
C CYS A 179 2.42 7.83 -2.84
N CYS A 180 2.21 9.08 -3.27
CA CYS A 180 1.18 9.97 -2.74
C CYS A 180 -0.23 9.39 -2.88
N ALA A 181 -0.60 8.92 -4.08
CA ALA A 181 -1.91 8.32 -4.31
C ALA A 181 -2.11 7.03 -3.50
N LEU A 182 -1.07 6.19 -3.36
CA LEU A 182 -1.11 4.98 -2.53
C LEU A 182 -1.27 5.30 -1.04
N SER A 183 -0.57 6.33 -0.56
CA SER A 183 -0.71 6.82 0.81
C SER A 183 -2.11 7.32 1.09
N LEU A 184 -2.67 8.15 0.20
CA LEU A 184 -4.05 8.63 0.32
C LEU A 184 -5.07 7.49 0.30
N GLU A 185 -4.86 6.45 -0.52
CA GLU A 185 -5.73 5.28 -0.55
C GLU A 185 -5.68 4.53 0.80
N ILE A 186 -4.48 4.32 1.36
CA ILE A 186 -4.31 3.69 2.69
C ILE A 186 -5.01 4.52 3.77
N LEU A 187 -4.71 5.81 3.86
CA LEU A 187 -5.27 6.71 4.87
C LEU A 187 -6.79 6.80 4.74
N GLY A 188 -7.30 6.88 3.50
CA GLY A 188 -8.73 6.84 3.21
C GLY A 188 -9.40 5.57 3.71
N LYS A 189 -8.79 4.39 3.53
CA LYS A 189 -9.35 3.15 4.08
C LYS A 189 -9.39 3.16 5.60
N PHE A 190 -8.34 3.61 6.28
CA PHE A 190 -8.40 3.74 7.74
C PHE A 190 -9.44 4.76 8.19
N LEU A 191 -9.59 5.87 7.48
CA LEU A 191 -10.59 6.89 7.77
C LEU A 191 -12.02 6.34 7.69
N PHE A 192 -12.35 5.49 6.71
CA PHE A 192 -13.71 4.96 6.55
C PHE A 192 -13.96 3.59 7.20
N HIS A 193 -12.91 2.80 7.43
CA HIS A 193 -13.04 1.38 7.81
C HIS A 193 -12.23 1.00 9.06
N SER A 194 -11.78 1.98 9.85
CA SER A 194 -11.18 1.75 11.17
C SER A 194 -11.91 2.51 12.28
N SER A 195 -11.54 2.25 13.53
CA SER A 195 -11.98 3.04 14.67
C SER A 195 -11.24 4.37 14.82
N LEU A 196 -10.21 4.66 14.01
CA LEU A 196 -9.54 5.96 14.03
C LEU A 196 -10.42 7.04 13.42
N ALA A 197 -11.19 6.70 12.38
CA ALA A 197 -12.08 7.63 11.67
C ALA A 197 -11.37 8.96 11.34
N GLU A 198 -11.93 10.09 11.80
CA GLU A 198 -11.35 11.42 11.61
C GLU A 198 -10.00 11.63 12.31
N GLY A 199 -9.64 10.77 13.27
CA GLY A 199 -8.35 10.77 13.95
C GLY A 199 -7.16 10.66 13.00
N VAL A 200 -7.34 10.02 11.83
CA VAL A 200 -6.33 9.97 10.76
C VAL A 200 -5.97 11.39 10.27
N LEU A 201 -6.98 12.26 10.10
CA LEU A 201 -6.76 13.64 9.66
C LEU A 201 -6.18 14.51 10.77
N GLN A 202 -6.49 14.20 12.03
CA GLN A 202 -6.06 14.97 13.19
C GLN A 202 -4.64 14.62 13.66
N ASP A 203 -4.01 13.62 13.07
CA ASP A 203 -2.64 13.22 13.36
C ASP A 203 -1.66 14.38 13.08
N GLN A 204 -0.70 14.59 13.98
CA GLN A 204 0.30 15.65 13.80
C GLN A 204 1.21 15.39 12.60
N ARG A 205 1.44 14.12 12.25
CA ARG A 205 2.21 13.70 11.09
C ARG A 205 1.52 14.10 9.79
N PHE A 206 0.19 13.95 9.71
CA PHE A 206 -0.60 14.43 8.58
C PHE A 206 -0.43 15.93 8.39
N VAL A 207 -0.67 16.72 9.45
CA VAL A 207 -0.50 18.18 9.40
C VAL A 207 0.95 18.56 9.05
N GLY A 208 1.94 17.84 9.58
CA GLY A 208 3.36 18.01 9.26
C GLY A 208 3.66 17.82 7.78
N SER A 209 3.16 16.74 7.18
CA SER A 209 3.31 16.46 5.75
C SER A 209 2.64 17.53 4.88
N LEU A 210 1.45 18.02 5.27
CA LEU A 210 0.82 19.14 4.55
C LEU A 210 1.70 20.40 4.58
N LYS A 211 2.32 20.72 5.73
CA LYS A 211 3.24 21.87 5.80
C LYS A 211 4.42 21.68 4.85
N LEU A 212 5.01 20.49 4.80
CA LEU A 212 6.12 20.20 3.91
C LEU A 212 5.68 20.33 2.44
N LEU A 213 4.60 19.65 2.09
CA LEU A 213 4.05 19.60 0.74
C LEU A 213 3.72 20.99 0.18
N PHE A 214 3.09 21.86 0.98
CA PHE A 214 2.67 23.19 0.55
C PHE A 214 3.68 24.31 0.84
N SER A 215 4.84 23.99 1.44
CA SER A 215 5.92 24.97 1.61
C SER A 215 6.71 25.22 0.32
N THR A 216 6.62 24.29 -0.65
CA THR A 216 7.38 24.33 -1.89
C THR A 216 6.47 24.79 -3.03
N THR A 217 6.74 25.95 -3.63
CA THR A 217 5.89 26.52 -4.71
C THR A 217 6.40 26.23 -6.12
N ASP A 218 7.66 25.81 -6.27
CA ASP A 218 8.34 25.80 -7.57
C ASP A 218 8.79 24.39 -7.99
N ASN A 219 8.11 23.33 -7.51
CA ASN A 219 8.42 21.95 -7.85
C ASN A 219 7.22 21.26 -8.52
N GLN A 220 7.35 20.96 -9.82
CA GLN A 220 6.30 20.32 -10.64
C GLN A 220 5.87 18.95 -10.08
N ASP A 221 6.82 18.19 -9.52
CA ASP A 221 6.53 16.89 -8.92
C ASP A 221 5.65 17.05 -7.66
N MET A 222 5.84 18.15 -6.92
CA MET A 222 5.00 18.47 -5.76
C MET A 222 3.61 18.97 -6.16
N GLU A 223 3.45 19.60 -7.33
CA GLU A 223 2.16 20.07 -7.84
C GLU A 223 1.18 18.90 -8.00
N TYR A 224 1.66 17.76 -8.54
CA TYR A 224 0.85 16.54 -8.62
C TYR A 224 0.37 16.08 -7.22
N CYS A 225 1.27 16.01 -6.25
CA CYS A 225 0.94 15.60 -4.89
C CYS A 225 -0.04 16.58 -4.21
N GLN A 226 0.16 17.88 -4.42
CA GLN A 226 -0.71 18.94 -3.92
C GLN A 226 -2.13 18.78 -4.48
N ASP A 227 -2.27 18.49 -5.77
CA ASP A 227 -3.57 18.28 -6.42
C ASP A 227 -4.27 17.02 -5.88
N GLN A 228 -3.56 15.91 -5.73
CA GLN A 228 -4.13 14.67 -5.16
C GLN A 228 -4.63 14.89 -3.72
N VAL A 229 -3.80 15.53 -2.89
CA VAL A 229 -4.14 15.83 -1.49
C VAL A 229 -5.30 16.82 -1.42
N GLN A 230 -5.34 17.86 -2.26
CA GLN A 230 -6.47 18.79 -2.33
C GLN A 230 -7.77 18.09 -2.70
N SER A 231 -7.74 17.22 -3.71
CA SER A 231 -8.90 16.41 -4.10
C SER A 231 -9.39 15.56 -2.94
N PHE A 232 -8.47 14.87 -2.27
CA PHE A 232 -8.79 14.04 -1.11
C PHE A 232 -9.43 14.86 0.03
N LEU A 233 -8.84 16.00 0.42
CA LEU A 233 -9.38 16.87 1.47
C LEU A 233 -10.77 17.40 1.11
N LYS A 234 -10.99 17.74 -0.17
CA LYS A 234 -12.30 18.16 -0.69
C LYS A 234 -13.33 17.04 -0.60
N ASP A 235 -12.99 15.83 -1.02
CA ASP A 235 -13.87 14.67 -0.94
C ASP A 235 -14.23 14.35 0.52
N MET A 236 -13.27 14.45 1.44
CA MET A 236 -13.52 14.24 2.87
C MET A 236 -14.43 15.32 3.45
N HIS A 237 -14.22 16.59 3.09
CA HIS A 237 -15.08 17.68 3.51
C HIS A 237 -16.52 17.53 2.97
N GLN A 238 -16.66 17.12 1.69
CA GLN A 238 -17.97 16.89 1.06
C GLN A 238 -18.70 15.66 1.60
N SER A 239 -17.98 14.72 2.21
CA SER A 239 -18.58 13.56 2.89
C SER A 239 -19.38 13.95 4.16
N GLY A 240 -19.24 15.19 4.64
CA GLY A 240 -19.97 15.73 5.79
C GLY A 240 -19.32 15.41 7.13
N GLU A 241 -20.08 15.56 8.22
CA GLU A 241 -19.59 15.27 9.56
C GLU A 241 -19.37 13.76 9.78
N PRO A 242 -18.33 13.36 10.56
CA PRO A 242 -17.39 14.21 11.33
C PRO A 242 -16.19 14.74 10.52
N PHE A 243 -16.07 14.38 9.25
CA PHE A 243 -14.89 14.65 8.45
C PHE A 243 -14.75 16.13 8.08
N ALA A 244 -15.85 16.81 7.76
CA ALA A 244 -15.85 18.26 7.48
C ALA A 244 -15.23 19.06 8.64
N GLY A 245 -15.70 18.85 9.88
CA GLY A 245 -15.14 19.49 11.06
C GLY A 245 -13.67 19.13 11.33
N ALA A 246 -13.24 17.91 11.01
CA ALA A 246 -11.84 17.51 11.13
C ALA A 246 -10.94 18.24 10.12
N ILE A 247 -11.40 18.41 8.88
CA ILE A 247 -10.70 19.19 7.85
C ILE A 247 -10.57 20.65 8.27
N GLU A 248 -11.63 21.25 8.80
CA GLU A 248 -11.58 22.63 9.33
C GLU A 248 -10.52 22.77 10.44
N GLN A 249 -10.42 21.80 11.34
CA GLN A 249 -9.38 21.80 12.39
C GLN A 249 -7.97 21.68 11.82
N VAL A 250 -7.76 20.83 10.80
CA VAL A 250 -6.47 20.73 10.10
C VAL A 250 -6.09 22.08 9.49
N LEU A 251 -7.02 22.74 8.80
CA LEU A 251 -6.79 24.07 8.23
C LEU A 251 -6.44 25.09 9.31
N GLN A 252 -7.18 25.13 10.42
CA GLN A 252 -6.86 26.03 11.55
C GLN A 252 -5.45 25.81 12.11
N ARG A 253 -5.00 24.55 12.21
CA ARG A 253 -3.62 24.23 12.65
C ARG A 253 -2.57 24.68 11.65
N LEU A 254 -2.84 24.61 10.34
CA LEU A 254 -1.98 25.18 9.31
C LEU A 254 -1.90 26.70 9.43
N VAL A 255 -3.02 27.39 9.72
CA VAL A 255 -3.05 28.86 9.96
C VAL A 255 -2.17 29.24 11.12
N ALA A 256 -2.35 28.56 12.25
CA ALA A 256 -1.59 28.83 13.46
C ALA A 256 -0.08 28.63 13.27
N SER A 257 0.33 27.82 12.29
CA SER A 257 1.74 27.58 11.97
C SER A 257 2.38 28.60 11.02
N GLY A 258 1.65 29.63 10.58
CA GLY A 258 2.17 30.68 9.70
C GLY A 258 2.21 30.30 8.21
N GLN A 259 1.56 29.20 7.81
CA GLN A 259 1.54 28.71 6.42
C GLN A 259 0.41 29.37 5.61
N ALA A 260 0.39 30.70 5.53
CA ALA A 260 -0.67 31.47 4.88
C ALA A 260 -0.85 31.14 3.39
N ASN A 261 0.24 30.79 2.68
CA ASN A 261 0.20 30.42 1.26
C ASN A 261 -0.47 29.06 1.04
N ALA A 262 -0.11 28.05 1.84
CA ALA A 262 -0.72 26.72 1.82
C ALA A 262 -2.24 26.82 2.00
N LEU A 263 -2.69 27.66 2.93
CA LEU A 263 -4.10 27.89 3.19
C LEU A 263 -4.84 28.52 2.03
N LYS A 264 -4.24 29.53 1.40
CA LYS A 264 -4.87 30.19 0.26
C LYS A 264 -5.13 29.17 -0.85
N GLN A 265 -4.15 28.31 -1.15
CA GLN A 265 -4.30 27.24 -2.14
C GLN A 265 -5.38 26.23 -1.74
N LEU A 266 -5.36 25.75 -0.48
CA LEU A 266 -6.35 24.80 0.01
C LEU A 266 -7.79 25.36 0.03
N TYR A 267 -7.98 26.60 0.49
CA TYR A 267 -9.31 27.25 0.50
C TYR A 267 -9.83 27.53 -0.91
N GLU A 268 -8.96 27.93 -1.85
CA GLU A 268 -9.34 28.09 -3.25
C GLU A 268 -9.76 26.76 -3.89
N GLY A 269 -9.14 25.64 -3.49
CA GLY A 269 -9.53 24.30 -3.93
C GLY A 269 -10.85 23.81 -3.32
N LEU A 270 -11.08 24.05 -2.02
CA LEU A 270 -12.27 23.60 -1.30
C LEU A 270 -13.55 24.39 -1.65
N SER A 271 -13.41 25.64 -2.08
CA SER A 271 -14.54 26.54 -2.42
C SER A 271 -15.06 26.41 -3.85
N LYS A 272 -14.31 25.74 -4.73
CA LYS A 272 -14.73 25.38 -6.10
C LYS A 272 -15.35 24.00 -6.11
#